data_AF-A0A8J5S069-F1
#
_entry.id   AF-A0A8J5S069-F1
#
_cell.length_a   1.000
_cell.length_b   1.000
_cell.length_c   1.000
_cell.angle_alpha   90.00
_cell.angle_beta   90.00
_cell.angle_gamma   90.00
#
_symmetry.space_group_name_H-M   'P 1'
#
loop_
_entity.id
_entity.type
_entity.pdbx_description
1 polymer ?
#
loop_
_entity_poly.entity_id
_entity_poly.type
_entity_poly.pdbx_seq_one_letter_code
_entity_poly.pdbx_strand_id
1 'polypeptide(L)'
;MEPGRHNSKSPGHAAAGHGLHVLLCSSLLLNALFLARHFVWTSPPVPRLGDDDAGGGLGWALKAAREAEAVAAVDCSGHGSVFLDGIVVGVDGRPGCECNQCFAGPDCSVRTPNCTVDADGYTSLLACWCLCS
;
A
#
# COMPACT_ATOMS: atom_id res chain seq x y z
N MET A 1 -76.34 -28.43 -18.45
CA MET A 1 -75.14 -29.27 -18.20
C MET A 1 -73.99 -28.64 -18.97
N GLU A 2 -73.32 -27.70 -18.33
CA GLU A 2 -72.00 -27.09 -18.59
C GLU A 2 -71.77 -26.29 -17.29
N PRO A 3 -70.55 -26.21 -16.73
CA PRO A 3 -69.32 -26.03 -17.49
C PRO A 3 -68.13 -26.85 -16.96
N GLY A 4 -67.02 -26.85 -17.69
CA GLY A 4 -65.73 -26.86 -17.00
C GLY A 4 -64.58 -27.51 -17.75
N ARG A 5 -63.78 -26.68 -18.43
CA ARG A 5 -62.32 -26.84 -18.37
C ARG A 5 -61.60 -25.52 -18.63
N HIS A 6 -61.36 -24.77 -17.57
CA HIS A 6 -60.40 -23.67 -17.58
C HIS A 6 -58.99 -24.27 -17.68
N ASN A 7 -58.33 -24.10 -18.81
CA ASN A 7 -56.93 -24.47 -18.98
C ASN A 7 -56.06 -23.25 -18.67
N SER A 8 -55.87 -22.96 -17.38
CA SER A 8 -54.93 -21.93 -16.93
C SER A 8 -53.50 -22.47 -17.01
N LYS A 9 -52.84 -22.26 -18.15
CA LYS A 9 -51.39 -22.40 -18.24
C LYS A 9 -50.75 -21.13 -17.69
N SER A 10 -50.40 -21.17 -16.41
CA SER A 10 -49.68 -20.07 -15.72
C SER A 10 -48.24 -19.98 -16.26
N PRO A 11 -47.81 -18.85 -16.87
CA PRO A 11 -46.42 -18.61 -17.22
C PRO A 11 -45.83 -17.66 -16.17
N GLY A 12 -45.50 -18.17 -14.99
CA GLY A 12 -45.20 -17.30 -13.83
C GLY A 12 -43.83 -17.45 -13.18
N HIS A 13 -43.11 -18.57 -13.36
CA HIS A 13 -41.97 -18.87 -12.46
C HIS A 13 -40.63 -19.14 -13.15
N ALA A 14 -40.58 -19.45 -14.45
CA ALA A 14 -39.32 -19.73 -15.14
C ALA A 14 -38.57 -18.47 -15.61
N ALA A 15 -39.29 -17.40 -15.97
CA ALA A 15 -38.69 -16.22 -16.60
C ALA A 15 -37.84 -15.36 -15.64
N ALA A 16 -38.23 -15.27 -14.36
CA ALA A 16 -37.54 -14.41 -13.38
C ALA A 16 -36.16 -14.96 -12.98
N GLY A 17 -36.05 -16.28 -12.80
CA GLY A 17 -34.78 -16.94 -12.47
C GLY A 17 -33.78 -16.92 -13.64
N HIS A 18 -34.29 -17.05 -14.88
CA HIS A 18 -33.44 -17.01 -16.07
C HIS A 18 -32.91 -15.59 -16.35
N GLY A 19 -33.75 -14.56 -16.14
CA GLY A 19 -33.32 -13.16 -16.24
C GLY A 19 -32.24 -12.80 -15.22
N LEU A 20 -32.43 -13.18 -13.95
CA LEU A 20 -31.43 -12.94 -12.89
C LEU A 20 -30.12 -13.69 -13.17
N HIS A 21 -30.19 -14.93 -13.63
CA HIS A 21 -29.02 -15.73 -13.97
C HIS A 21 -28.22 -15.12 -15.13
N VAL A 22 -28.90 -14.64 -16.18
CA VAL A 22 -28.25 -13.94 -17.32
C VAL A 22 -27.56 -12.66 -16.84
N LEU A 23 -28.19 -11.87 -15.97
CA LEU A 23 -27.60 -10.65 -15.42
C LEU A 23 -26.37 -10.94 -14.53
N LEU A 24 -26.46 -11.97 -13.68
CA LEU A 24 -25.34 -12.42 -12.86
C LEU A 24 -24.17 -12.89 -13.73
N CYS A 25 -24.41 -13.76 -14.71
CA CYS A 25 -23.37 -14.21 -15.63
C CYS A 25 -22.74 -13.05 -16.41
N SER A 26 -23.55 -12.09 -16.86
CA SER A 26 -23.06 -10.91 -17.59
C SER A 26 -22.16 -10.05 -16.71
N SER A 27 -22.57 -9.79 -15.46
CA SER A 27 -21.76 -9.02 -14.50
C SER A 27 -20.44 -9.70 -14.17
N LEU A 28 -20.45 -11.01 -13.94
CA LEU A 28 -19.25 -11.79 -13.63
C LEU A 28 -18.30 -11.84 -14.83
N LEU A 29 -18.83 -12.04 -16.04
CA LEU A 29 -18.04 -12.06 -17.27
C LEU A 29 -17.41 -10.69 -17.54
N LEU A 30 -18.17 -9.61 -17.42
CA LEU A 30 -17.64 -8.26 -17.61
C LEU A 30 -16.57 -7.92 -16.58
N ASN A 31 -16.79 -8.21 -15.29
CA ASN A 31 -15.79 -7.98 -14.24
C ASN A 31 -14.53 -8.82 -14.48
N ALA A 32 -14.67 -10.08 -14.91
CA ALA A 32 -13.53 -10.94 -15.25
C ALA A 32 -12.75 -10.40 -16.46
N LEU A 33 -13.45 -9.89 -17.49
CA LEU A 33 -12.82 -9.26 -18.65
C LEU A 33 -12.13 -7.95 -18.26
N PHE A 34 -12.72 -7.13 -17.40
CA PHE A 34 -12.09 -5.92 -16.88
C PHE A 34 -10.83 -6.24 -16.08
N LEU A 35 -10.88 -7.24 -15.21
CA LEU A 35 -9.72 -7.69 -14.45
C LEU A 35 -8.65 -8.28 -15.37
N ALA A 36 -9.01 -9.15 -16.31
CA ALA A 36 -8.06 -9.70 -17.28
C ALA A 36 -7.43 -8.59 -18.12
N ARG A 37 -8.22 -7.62 -18.59
CA ARG A 37 -7.76 -6.45 -19.35
C ARG A 37 -6.85 -5.56 -18.50
N HIS A 38 -7.16 -5.40 -17.21
CA HIS A 38 -6.34 -4.68 -16.25
C HIS A 38 -5.04 -5.43 -16.01
N PHE A 39 -5.04 -6.68 -15.56
CA PHE A 39 -3.82 -7.47 -15.38
C PHE A 39 -2.98 -7.60 -16.66
N VAL A 40 -3.59 -7.79 -17.84
CA VAL A 40 -2.83 -7.91 -19.10
C VAL A 40 -2.26 -6.56 -19.58
N TRP A 41 -2.82 -5.41 -19.16
CA TRP A 41 -2.39 -4.08 -19.61
C TRP A 41 -1.67 -3.25 -18.54
N THR A 42 -1.94 -3.50 -17.26
CA THR A 42 -1.38 -2.80 -16.10
C THR A 42 -0.42 -3.66 -15.30
N SER A 43 -0.34 -4.97 -15.53
CA SER A 43 0.80 -5.75 -15.06
C SER A 43 1.83 -5.80 -16.18
N PRO A 44 2.85 -4.92 -16.16
CA PRO A 44 4.02 -5.19 -16.99
C PRO A 44 4.57 -6.56 -16.58
N PRO A 45 5.12 -7.34 -17.53
CA PRO A 45 5.84 -8.55 -17.17
C PRO A 45 6.91 -8.19 -16.15
N VAL A 46 6.99 -8.96 -15.06
CA VAL A 46 7.97 -8.80 -13.97
C VAL A 46 9.34 -8.39 -14.55
N PRO A 47 9.86 -7.20 -14.24
CA PRO A 47 11.17 -6.80 -14.72
C PRO A 47 12.23 -7.70 -14.10
N ARG A 48 12.82 -8.57 -14.92
CA ARG A 48 14.15 -9.10 -14.65
C ARG A 48 15.09 -7.90 -14.64
N LEU A 49 15.90 -7.82 -13.59
CA LEU A 49 16.91 -6.81 -13.32
C LEU A 49 17.63 -6.35 -14.60
N GLY A 50 17.37 -5.14 -15.09
CA GLY A 50 18.28 -4.47 -16.03
C GLY A 50 17.75 -3.77 -17.29
N ASP A 51 16.49 -3.34 -17.40
CA ASP A 51 16.07 -2.51 -18.55
C ASP A 51 15.43 -1.18 -18.13
N ASP A 52 16.17 -0.11 -18.41
CA ASP A 52 15.80 1.30 -18.24
C ASP A 52 14.85 1.75 -19.37
N ASP A 53 13.61 1.25 -19.39
CA ASP A 53 12.54 1.83 -20.22
C ASP A 53 11.15 1.52 -19.64
N ALA A 54 10.86 2.06 -18.46
CA ALA A 54 9.54 2.01 -17.86
C ALA A 54 8.63 3.07 -18.50
N GLY A 55 7.96 2.69 -19.59
CA GLY A 55 6.93 3.46 -20.25
C GLY A 55 5.87 4.00 -19.28
N GLY A 56 5.89 5.33 -19.11
CA GLY A 56 4.74 6.19 -18.83
C GLY A 56 3.94 5.94 -17.54
N GLY A 57 4.46 6.36 -16.40
CA GLY A 57 3.62 6.67 -15.23
C GLY A 57 4.31 6.56 -13.87
N LEU A 58 5.17 5.56 -13.72
CA LEU A 58 5.81 5.23 -12.44
C LEU A 58 7.31 5.53 -12.40
N GLY A 59 7.94 5.96 -13.51
CA GLY A 59 9.40 6.17 -13.55
C GLY A 59 9.91 7.17 -12.50
N TRP A 60 9.24 8.33 -12.38
CA TRP A 60 9.58 9.35 -11.37
C TRP A 60 9.31 8.84 -9.94
N ALA A 61 8.16 8.19 -9.73
CA ALA A 61 7.75 7.70 -8.42
C ALA A 61 8.66 6.56 -7.94
N LEU A 62 9.07 5.67 -8.84
CA LEU A 62 10.01 4.59 -8.57
C LEU A 62 11.38 5.15 -8.18
N LYS A 63 11.86 6.19 -8.89
CA LYS A 63 13.11 6.88 -8.54
C LYS A 63 13.03 7.45 -7.13
N ALA A 64 11.95 8.18 -6.82
CA ALA A 64 11.72 8.76 -5.50
C ALA A 64 11.60 7.69 -4.40
N ALA A 65 10.87 6.60 -4.66
CA ALA A 65 10.71 5.51 -3.71
C ALA A 65 12.05 4.82 -3.40
N ARG A 66 12.88 4.54 -4.43
CA ARG A 66 14.21 3.95 -4.23
C ARG A 66 15.12 4.84 -3.39
N GLU A 67 15.07 6.15 -3.58
CA GLU A 67 15.85 7.09 -2.77
C GLU A 67 15.37 7.12 -1.32
N ALA A 68 14.06 7.13 -1.09
CA ALA A 68 13.48 7.06 0.25
C ALA A 68 13.83 5.74 0.96
N GLU A 69 13.73 4.60 0.28
CA GLU A 69 14.09 3.29 0.82
C GLU A 69 15.59 3.20 1.16
N ALA A 70 16.45 3.74 0.30
CA ALA A 70 17.89 3.75 0.54
C ALA A 70 18.26 4.58 1.77
N VAL A 71 17.58 5.71 2.00
CA VAL A 71 17.79 6.55 3.18
C VAL A 71 17.23 5.90 4.44
N ALA A 72 16.03 5.31 4.36
CA ALA A 72 15.41 4.60 5.48
C ALA A 72 16.19 3.34 5.91
N ALA A 73 16.99 2.75 5.01
CA ALA A 73 17.84 1.60 5.29
C ALA A 73 19.16 1.95 6.00
N VAL A 74 19.48 3.22 6.20
CA VAL A 74 20.68 3.63 6.96
C VAL A 74 20.54 3.19 8.41
N ASP A 75 21.56 2.50 8.92
CA ASP A 75 21.59 2.04 10.30
C ASP A 75 22.02 3.18 11.24
N CYS A 76 21.07 3.65 12.04
CA CYS A 76 21.29 4.60 13.13
C CYS A 76 21.18 3.91 14.51
N SER A 77 21.69 2.67 14.60
CA SER A 77 21.71 1.86 15.83
C SER A 77 20.33 1.59 16.46
N GLY A 78 19.25 1.77 15.70
CA GLY A 78 17.86 1.73 16.21
C GLY A 78 17.48 2.91 17.12
N HIS A 79 18.33 3.92 17.22
CA HIS A 79 18.17 5.09 18.10
C HIS A 79 18.06 6.41 17.33
N GLY A 80 17.85 6.34 16.03
CA GLY A 80 17.64 7.49 15.17
C GLY A 80 17.01 7.11 13.86
N SER A 81 16.79 8.11 13.01
CA SER A 81 16.28 7.95 11.65
C SER A 81 16.99 8.92 10.73
N VAL A 82 17.08 8.59 9.44
CA VAL A 82 17.59 9.51 8.42
C VAL A 82 16.42 9.94 7.56
N PHE A 83 16.36 11.23 7.25
CA PHE A 83 15.35 11.82 6.37
C PHE A 83 16.01 12.39 5.12
N LEU A 84 15.32 12.33 3.98
CA LEU A 84 15.82 12.85 2.69
C LEU A 84 16.10 14.36 2.74
N ASP A 85 15.32 15.09 3.53
CA ASP A 85 15.41 16.51 3.82
C ASP A 85 16.18 16.81 5.11
N GLY A 86 16.78 15.78 5.72
CA GLY A 86 17.56 15.91 6.94
C GLY A 86 18.79 16.79 6.76
N ILE A 87 19.30 17.28 7.90
CA ILE A 87 20.52 18.10 7.91
C ILE A 87 21.69 17.25 7.37
N VAL A 88 22.38 17.77 6.36
CA VAL A 88 23.59 17.15 5.80
C VAL A 88 24.73 17.39 6.77
N VAL A 89 25.05 16.39 7.59
CA VAL A 89 26.12 16.45 8.59
C VAL A 89 27.43 15.82 8.07
N GLY A 90 27.37 15.07 6.98
CA GLY A 90 28.51 14.36 6.37
C GLY A 90 29.24 15.15 5.28
N VAL A 91 30.54 14.87 5.13
CA VAL A 91 31.41 15.43 4.07
C VAL A 91 31.03 14.90 2.67
N ASP A 92 30.29 13.78 2.64
CA ASP A 92 29.83 13.07 1.45
C ASP A 92 28.49 13.60 0.90
N GLY A 93 27.92 14.65 1.52
CA GLY A 93 26.69 15.28 1.07
C GLY A 93 25.41 14.49 1.40
N ARG A 94 25.49 13.45 2.23
CA ARG A 94 24.33 12.68 2.69
C ARG A 94 23.75 13.24 3.99
N PRO A 95 22.42 13.16 4.18
CA PRO A 95 21.79 13.50 5.46
C PRO A 95 22.30 12.57 6.56
N GLY A 96 22.58 13.14 7.74
CA GLY A 96 23.04 12.39 8.91
C GLY A 96 21.89 11.75 9.69
N CYS A 97 22.21 10.86 10.63
CA CYS A 97 21.24 10.33 11.57
C CYS A 97 20.69 11.44 12.48
N GLU A 98 19.36 11.56 12.50
CA GLU A 98 18.64 12.35 13.50
C GLU A 98 18.31 11.44 14.68
N CYS A 99 18.96 11.70 15.81
CA CYS A 99 18.88 10.83 16.98
C CYS A 99 17.65 11.11 17.84
N ASN A 100 17.09 10.05 18.40
CA ASN A 100 16.07 10.10 19.43
C ASN A 100 16.63 10.79 20.69
N GLN A 101 15.74 11.30 21.55
CA GLN A 101 16.15 11.93 22.80
C GLN A 101 17.08 11.02 23.62
N CYS A 102 18.11 11.62 24.21
CA CYS A 102 19.17 10.97 24.98
C CYS A 102 20.16 10.10 24.19
N PHE A 103 20.14 10.14 22.85
CA PHE A 103 21.15 9.50 22.00
C PHE A 103 21.92 10.54 21.19
N ALA A 104 23.18 10.23 20.91
CA ALA A 104 24.12 11.10 20.22
C ALA A 104 25.14 10.27 19.44
N GLY A 105 26.03 10.96 18.72
CA GLY A 105 27.02 10.35 17.84
C GLY A 105 26.52 10.27 16.39
N PRO A 106 27.42 9.95 15.45
CA PRO A 106 27.10 9.93 14.02
C PRO A 106 26.06 8.86 13.63
N ASP A 107 25.94 7.81 14.45
CA ASP A 107 25.06 6.65 14.28
C ASP A 107 24.07 6.49 15.44
N CYS A 108 23.92 7.52 16.29
CA CYS A 108 23.07 7.51 17.48
C CYS A 108 23.36 6.40 18.51
N SER A 109 24.56 5.81 18.48
CA SER A 109 24.94 4.73 19.41
C SER A 109 25.28 5.22 20.81
N VAL A 110 25.61 6.51 20.97
CA VAL A 110 26.12 7.05 22.24
C VAL A 110 24.97 7.53 23.11
N ARG A 111 24.72 6.82 24.21
CA ARG A 111 23.73 7.25 25.21
C ARG A 111 24.28 8.42 26.04
N THR A 112 23.49 9.48 26.14
CA THR A 112 23.81 10.64 26.98
C THR A 112 23.57 10.31 28.46
N PRO A 113 24.60 10.42 29.32
CA PRO A 113 24.42 10.16 30.75
C PRO A 113 23.56 11.25 31.39
N ASN A 114 22.75 10.87 32.39
CA ASN A 114 21.88 11.79 33.14
C ASN A 114 20.86 12.56 32.27
N CYS A 115 20.36 11.93 31.21
CA CYS A 115 19.31 12.47 30.36
C CYS A 115 17.94 11.90 30.75
N THR A 116 16.96 12.79 30.95
CA THR A 116 15.55 12.47 31.19
C THR A 116 14.79 12.59 29.89
N VAL A 117 14.15 11.49 29.45
CA VAL A 117 13.28 11.49 28.27
C VAL A 117 12.00 12.25 28.61
N ASP A 118 11.64 13.21 27.77
CA ASP A 118 10.34 13.86 27.82
C ASP A 118 9.32 12.97 27.11
N ALA A 119 8.42 12.36 27.89
CA ALA A 119 7.33 11.52 27.40
C ALA A 119 5.99 12.27 27.35
N ASP A 120 5.97 13.57 27.68
CA ASP A 120 4.75 14.37 27.82
C ASP A 120 4.27 14.96 26.48
N GLY A 121 4.82 14.48 25.36
CA GLY A 121 4.40 14.84 24.00
C GLY A 121 2.99 14.35 23.68
N TYR A 122 1.97 15.11 24.06
CA TYR A 122 0.54 14.86 23.82
C TYR A 122 0.10 15.02 22.34
N THR A 123 1.00 14.84 21.37
CA THR A 123 0.60 14.45 19.99
C THR A 123 0.46 12.94 19.92
N SER A 124 -0.40 12.46 20.81
CA SER A 124 -0.87 11.09 20.95
C SER A 124 -2.15 10.97 20.14
N LEU A 125 -2.04 10.57 18.88
CA LEU A 125 -3.15 9.86 18.24
C LEU A 125 -2.75 8.51 17.63
N LEU A 126 -1.46 8.17 17.46
CA LEU A 126 -1.03 6.87 16.92
C LEU A 126 0.32 6.33 17.46
N ALA A 127 0.78 6.79 18.63
CA ALA A 127 1.89 6.11 19.30
C ALA A 127 1.43 4.73 19.80
N CYS A 128 1.55 3.72 18.93
CA CYS A 128 1.70 2.31 19.29
C CYS A 128 0.69 1.66 20.25
N TRP A 129 -0.58 1.61 19.86
CA TRP A 129 -1.38 0.41 20.16
C TRP A 129 -0.80 -0.89 19.53
N CYS A 130 0.21 -0.78 18.65
CA CYS A 130 0.76 -1.91 17.89
C CYS A 130 2.14 -2.44 18.34
N LEU A 131 2.82 -1.86 19.34
CA LEU A 131 4.16 -2.37 19.71
C LEU A 131 4.16 -3.56 20.69
N CYS A 132 3.00 -4.08 21.11
CA CYS A 132 2.94 -5.31 21.90
C CYS A 132 1.55 -5.99 21.84
N SER A 133 1.22 -6.61 20.69
CA SER A 133 0.38 -7.81 20.66
C SER A 133 1.16 -8.96 20.06
#